data_AF-A0A645BZL6-F1
#
_entry.id   AF-A0A645BZL6-F1
#
_cell.length_a   1.000
_cell.length_b   1.000
_cell.length_c   1.000
_cell.angle_alpha   90.00
_cell.angle_beta   90.00
_cell.angle_gamma   90.00
#
_symmetry.space_group_name_H-M   'P 1'
#
loop_
_entity.id
_entity.type
_entity.pdbx_description
1 polymer ?
#
loop_
_entity_poly.entity_id
_entity_poly.type
_entity_poly.pdbx_seq_one_letter_code
_entity_poly.pdbx_strand_id
1 'polypeptide(L)'
;MDIIPDFHMRLKVNPRNNSVIFAADVHSVFDMAWFTLARMIVDFGPPENAEQRKKEYEGTLTTCPICGKAFIRKNNRHTYCDKIECKRVYNAQRAKKSRDKLKLEATKAKNTGLH
;
A
#
# COMPACT_ATOMS: atom_id res chain seq x y z
N MET A 1 -27.16 1.27 -12.86
CA MET A 1 -25.90 0.60 -12.40
C MET A 1 -26.00 -0.91 -12.58
N ASP A 2 -27.07 -1.42 -13.22
CA ASP A 2 -27.44 -2.84 -13.24
C ASP A 2 -26.64 -3.70 -14.23
N ILE A 3 -25.57 -3.14 -14.79
CA ILE A 3 -24.65 -3.84 -15.71
C ILE A 3 -23.42 -4.41 -14.98
N ILE A 4 -23.13 -3.94 -13.77
CA ILE A 4 -22.01 -4.43 -12.98
C ILE A 4 -22.45 -5.75 -12.31
N PRO A 5 -21.71 -6.86 -12.53
CA PRO A 5 -22.04 -8.13 -11.91
C PRO A 5 -21.79 -8.11 -10.40
N ASP A 6 -22.45 -9.01 -9.68
CA ASP A 6 -22.21 -9.19 -8.26
C ASP A 6 -20.83 -9.81 -8.00
N PHE A 7 -20.15 -9.33 -6.95
CA PHE A 7 -18.86 -9.86 -6.49
C PHE A 7 -18.98 -10.48 -5.12
N HIS A 8 -18.53 -11.73 -4.97
CA HIS A 8 -18.38 -12.32 -3.65
C HIS A 8 -17.07 -11.87 -2.99
N MET A 9 -17.17 -11.13 -1.89
CA MET A 9 -16.02 -10.65 -1.11
C MET A 9 -15.70 -11.60 0.04
N ARG A 10 -14.42 -11.94 0.23
CA ARG A 10 -13.95 -12.78 1.34
C ARG A 10 -12.58 -12.34 1.87
N LEU A 11 -12.28 -12.75 3.10
CA LEU A 11 -10.92 -12.67 3.65
C LEU A 11 -10.06 -13.77 3.02
N LYS A 12 -8.93 -13.38 2.42
CA LYS A 12 -7.96 -14.28 1.81
C LYS A 12 -6.62 -14.14 2.50
N VAL A 13 -5.92 -15.24 2.68
CA VAL A 13 -4.55 -15.24 3.21
C VAL A 13 -3.59 -15.17 2.04
N ASN A 14 -2.70 -14.18 2.04
CA ASN A 14 -1.60 -14.13 1.08
C ASN A 14 -0.53 -15.16 1.50
N PRO A 15 -0.26 -16.19 0.68
CA PRO A 15 0.65 -17.27 1.06
C PRO A 15 2.12 -16.81 1.18
N ARG A 16 2.49 -15.63 0.63
CA ARG A 16 3.88 -15.16 0.65
C ARG A 16 4.30 -14.55 1.99
N ASN A 17 3.36 -13.97 2.72
CA ASN A 17 3.65 -13.19 3.93
C ASN A 17 2.61 -13.42 5.05
N ASN A 18 1.71 -14.38 4.89
CA ASN A 18 0.60 -14.68 5.80
C ASN A 18 -0.31 -13.49 6.13
N SER A 19 -0.31 -12.44 5.31
CA SER A 19 -1.20 -11.30 5.54
C SER A 19 -2.63 -11.64 5.11
N VAL A 20 -3.61 -11.27 5.92
CA VAL A 20 -5.03 -11.38 5.57
C VAL A 20 -5.44 -10.14 4.77
N ILE A 21 -6.04 -10.36 3.60
CA ILE A 21 -6.57 -9.30 2.72
C ILE A 21 -8.07 -9.50 2.49
N PHE A 22 -8.82 -8.40 2.38
CA PHE A 22 -10.22 -8.45 1.99
C PHE A 22 -10.31 -8.26 0.46
N ALA A 23 -10.74 -9.29 -0.26
CA ALA A 23 -10.67 -9.33 -1.72
C ALA A 23 -11.86 -10.07 -2.34
N ALA A 24 -12.17 -9.71 -3.59
CA ALA A 24 -13.18 -10.41 -4.38
C ALA A 24 -12.70 -11.80 -4.80
N ASP A 25 -13.63 -12.72 -4.97
CA ASP A 25 -13.43 -13.93 -5.75
C ASP A 25 -13.37 -13.59 -7.24
N VAL A 26 -12.34 -14.12 -7.90
CA VAL A 26 -12.04 -13.88 -9.31
C VAL A 26 -11.84 -15.26 -9.92
N HIS A 27 -12.76 -15.66 -10.79
CA HIS A 27 -12.76 -16.94 -11.49
C HIS A 27 -12.44 -16.78 -12.98
N SER A 28 -12.58 -15.56 -13.52
CA SER A 28 -12.31 -15.26 -14.92
C SER A 28 -11.56 -13.92 -15.10
N VAL A 29 -10.99 -13.73 -16.29
CA VAL A 29 -10.43 -12.43 -16.70
C VAL A 29 -11.50 -11.34 -16.80
N PHE A 30 -12.75 -11.72 -17.07
CA PHE A 30 -13.88 -10.79 -17.10
C PHE A 30 -14.26 -10.32 -15.70
N ASP A 31 -14.21 -11.19 -14.68
CA ASP A 31 -14.45 -10.80 -13.28
C ASP A 31 -13.41 -9.78 -12.84
N MET A 32 -12.15 -10.00 -13.21
CA MET A 32 -11.07 -9.05 -12.92
C MET A 32 -11.30 -7.70 -13.61
N ALA A 33 -11.73 -7.70 -14.87
CA ALA A 33 -12.02 -6.49 -15.62
C ALA A 33 -13.20 -5.72 -15.00
N TRP A 34 -14.31 -6.41 -14.70
CA TRP A 34 -15.48 -5.81 -14.05
C TRP A 34 -15.16 -5.30 -12.65
N PHE A 35 -14.39 -6.06 -11.86
CA PHE A 35 -13.99 -5.65 -10.53
C PHE A 35 -13.08 -4.41 -10.57
N THR A 36 -12.18 -4.36 -11.54
CA THR A 36 -11.32 -3.19 -11.79
C THR A 36 -12.14 -1.99 -12.22
N LEU A 37 -13.11 -2.18 -13.12
CA LEU A 37 -14.00 -1.12 -13.58
C LEU A 37 -14.87 -0.57 -12.42
N ALA A 38 -15.44 -1.44 -11.60
CA ALA A 38 -16.20 -1.05 -10.42
C ALA A 38 -15.34 -0.24 -9.43
N ARG A 39 -14.10 -0.68 -9.18
CA ARG A 39 -13.10 0.08 -8.41
C ARG A 39 -12.84 1.45 -9.01
N MET A 40 -12.64 1.54 -10.32
CA MET A 40 -12.43 2.82 -10.99
C MET A 40 -13.63 3.76 -10.85
N ILE A 41 -14.86 3.25 -10.98
CA ILE A 41 -16.07 4.07 -10.81
C ILE A 41 -16.22 4.56 -9.37
N VAL A 42 -15.86 3.76 -8.37
CA VAL A 42 -15.87 4.18 -6.96
C VAL A 42 -14.79 5.23 -6.68
N ASP A 43 -13.56 4.91 -7.07
CA ASP A 43 -12.38 5.72 -6.73
C ASP A 43 -12.34 7.04 -7.53
N PHE A 44 -12.73 7.01 -8.81
CA PHE A 44 -12.66 8.15 -9.73
C PHE A 44 -14.02 8.71 -10.13
N GLY A 45 -15.12 8.00 -9.88
CA GLY A 45 -16.46 8.41 -10.25
C GLY A 45 -16.91 7.93 -11.62
N PRO A 46 -18.20 8.14 -11.95
CA PRO A 46 -18.66 8.02 -13.32
C PRO A 46 -17.83 8.94 -14.25
N PRO A 47 -17.50 8.50 -15.46
CA PRO A 47 -16.68 9.28 -16.39
C PRO A 47 -17.28 10.65 -16.71
N GLU A 48 -18.61 10.79 -16.69
CA GLU A 48 -19.30 12.09 -16.87
C GLU A 48 -19.01 13.13 -15.78
N ASN A 49 -18.53 12.70 -14.60
CA ASN A 49 -18.20 13.58 -13.47
C ASN A 49 -16.68 13.77 -13.30
N ALA A 50 -15.86 13.25 -14.23
CA ALA A 50 -14.41 13.26 -14.12
C ALA A 50 -13.80 14.68 -14.19
N GLU A 51 -14.45 15.61 -14.89
CA GLU A 51 -13.98 17.00 -15.02
C GLU A 51 -14.11 17.80 -13.73
N GLN A 52 -15.10 17.48 -12.88
CA GLN A 52 -15.33 18.18 -11.61
C GLN A 52 -14.38 17.75 -10.48
N ARG A 53 -13.73 16.58 -10.59
CA ARG A 53 -12.94 15.98 -9.49
C ARG A 53 -11.45 16.26 -9.50
N LYS A 54 -10.90 16.89 -10.54
CA LYS A 54 -9.46 17.20 -10.60
C LYS A 54 -8.96 18.19 -9.53
N LYS A 55 -9.82 18.72 -8.65
CA LYS A 55 -9.44 19.77 -7.70
C LYS A 55 -8.88 19.28 -6.35
N GLU A 56 -9.16 18.05 -5.88
CA GLU A 56 -8.73 17.62 -4.54
C GLU A 56 -8.34 16.13 -4.46
N TYR A 57 -7.23 15.75 -5.10
CA TYR A 57 -6.56 14.50 -4.70
C TYR A 57 -5.84 14.74 -3.36
N GLU A 58 -6.48 14.38 -2.25
CA GLU A 58 -5.88 14.54 -0.92
C GLU A 58 -4.78 13.50 -0.62
N GLY A 59 -4.76 12.38 -1.37
CA GLY A 59 -3.82 11.28 -1.20
C GLY A 59 -4.51 9.92 -1.03
N THR A 60 -3.73 8.88 -0.71
CA THR A 60 -4.25 7.52 -0.46
C THR A 60 -4.51 7.31 1.02
N LEU A 61 -5.71 6.88 1.40
CA LEU A 61 -5.98 6.47 2.79
C LEU A 61 -5.18 5.20 3.13
N THR A 62 -4.37 5.26 4.18
CA THR A 62 -3.54 4.12 4.62
C THR A 62 -3.36 4.13 6.14
N THR A 63 -2.75 3.10 6.71
CA THR A 63 -2.50 2.97 8.15
C THR A 63 -1.07 3.28 8.52
N CYS A 64 -0.85 4.04 9.59
CA CYS A 64 0.49 4.33 10.09
C CYS A 64 1.17 3.05 10.60
N PRO A 65 2.37 2.71 10.11
CA PRO A 65 3.08 1.49 10.53
C PRO A 65 3.60 1.55 11.98
N ILE A 66 3.53 2.72 12.62
CA ILE A 66 4.00 2.91 14.01
C ILE A 66 2.84 2.83 15.01
N CYS A 67 1.73 3.53 14.75
CA CYS A 67 0.62 3.63 15.72
C CYS A 67 -0.69 3.00 15.24
N GLY A 68 -0.74 2.42 14.04
CA GLY A 68 -1.91 1.75 13.48
C GLY A 68 -3.05 2.68 13.03
N LYS A 69 -3.03 3.98 13.36
CA LYS A 69 -4.08 4.92 12.97
C LYS A 69 -4.11 5.17 11.46
N ALA A 70 -5.31 5.29 10.90
CA ALA A 70 -5.51 5.69 9.52
C ALA A 70 -5.05 7.15 9.30
N PHE A 71 -4.44 7.42 8.15
CA PHE A 71 -4.02 8.75 7.71
C PHE A 71 -3.97 8.82 6.18
N ILE A 72 -4.00 10.04 5.64
CA ILE A 72 -3.92 10.26 4.19
C ILE A 72 -2.45 10.41 3.76
N ARG A 73 -2.00 9.48 2.90
CA ARG A 73 -0.68 9.48 2.28
C ARG A 73 -0.68 10.38 1.04
N LYS A 74 -0.18 11.60 1.22
CA LYS A 74 -0.06 12.62 0.16
C LYS A 74 0.90 12.24 -0.97
N ASN A 75 1.95 11.48 -0.71
CA ASN A 75 2.92 11.07 -1.73
C ASN A 75 3.67 9.78 -1.33
N ASN A 76 4.50 9.27 -2.25
CA ASN A 76 5.20 8.02 -2.02
C ASN A 76 6.20 8.04 -0.83
N ARG A 77 6.69 9.22 -0.45
CA ARG A 77 7.63 9.42 0.67
C ARG A 77 6.92 9.54 2.03
N HIS A 78 5.63 9.90 2.06
CA HIS A 78 4.86 10.02 3.30
C HIS A 78 4.53 8.63 3.86
N THR A 79 5.37 8.13 4.77
CA THR A 79 5.37 6.71 5.20
C THR A 79 4.65 6.45 6.53
N TYR A 80 4.41 7.49 7.33
CA TYR A 80 3.82 7.42 8.66
C TYR A 80 2.99 8.69 8.92
N CYS A 81 2.05 8.66 9.86
CA CYS A 81 1.20 9.81 10.19
C CYS A 81 1.95 10.99 10.79
N ASP A 82 1.35 12.19 10.82
CA ASP A 82 2.00 13.44 11.26
C ASP A 82 2.35 13.54 12.76
N LYS A 83 2.06 12.49 13.56
CA LYS A 83 2.45 12.45 14.97
C LYS A 83 3.96 12.45 15.14
N ILE A 84 4.46 13.37 15.98
CA ILE A 84 5.89 13.53 16.29
C ILE A 84 6.49 12.23 16.84
N GLU A 85 5.75 11.49 17.67
CA GLU A 85 6.19 10.19 18.20
C GLU A 85 6.46 9.18 17.09
N CYS A 86 5.56 9.09 16.10
CA CYS A 86 5.71 8.18 14.96
C CYS A 86 6.92 8.56 14.11
N LYS A 87 7.14 9.86 13.90
CA LYS A 87 8.33 10.40 13.22
C LYS A 87 9.63 10.00 13.92
N ARG A 88 9.68 10.15 15.26
CA ARG A 88 10.86 9.79 16.07
C ARG A 88 11.19 8.30 15.96
N VAL A 89 10.20 7.44 16.15
CA VAL A 89 10.37 5.98 16.05
C VAL A 89 10.82 5.59 14.64
N TYR A 90 10.17 6.12 13.60
CA TYR A 90 10.53 5.83 12.21
C TYR A 90 11.98 6.25 11.89
N ASN A 91 12.40 7.45 12.31
CA ASN A 91 13.77 7.91 12.09
C ASN A 91 14.80 7.05 12.83
N ALA A 92 14.51 6.62 14.06
CA ALA A 92 15.37 5.70 14.81
C ALA A 92 15.52 4.34 14.12
N GLN A 93 14.40 3.78 13.64
CA GLN A 93 14.39 2.53 12.86
C GLN A 93 15.18 2.68 11.54
N ARG A 94 15.01 3.80 10.83
CA ARG A 94 15.74 4.10 9.60
C ARG A 94 17.25 4.20 9.84
N ALA A 95 17.66 4.88 10.91
CA ALA A 95 19.07 5.00 11.28
C ALA A 95 19.68 3.64 11.64
N LYS A 96 18.94 2.78 12.37
CA LYS A 96 19.36 1.41 12.67
C LYS A 96 19.56 0.58 11.39
N LYS A 97 18.57 0.57 10.49
CA LYS A 97 18.67 -0.15 9.19
C LYS A 97 19.88 0.30 8.36
N SER A 98 20.18 1.60 8.37
CA SER A 98 21.37 2.12 7.67
C SER A 98 22.67 1.54 8.23
N ARG A 99 22.82 1.54 9.57
CA ARG A 99 23.99 0.96 10.23
C ARG A 99 24.11 -0.54 10.00
N ASP A 100 22.99 -1.27 10.06
CA ASP A 100 22.96 -2.72 9.84
C ASP A 100 23.34 -3.05 8.39
N LYS A 101 22.90 -2.24 7.43
CA LYS A 101 23.29 -2.37 6.02
C LYS A 101 24.81 -2.20 5.83
N LEU A 102 25.41 -1.17 6.42
CA LEU A 102 26.85 -0.94 6.35
C LEU A 102 27.65 -2.10 6.96
N LYS A 103 27.20 -2.64 8.09
CA LYS A 103 27.82 -3.83 8.70
C LYS A 103 27.75 -5.04 7.78
N LEU A 104 26.59 -5.30 7.19
CA LEU A 104 26.38 -6.42 6.28
C LEU A 104 27.26 -6.30 5.02
N GLU A 105 27.39 -5.09 4.47
CA GLU A 105 28.29 -4.81 3.34
C GLU A 105 29.76 -5.04 3.71
N ALA A 106 30.19 -4.60 4.90
CA ALA A 106 31.55 -4.85 5.40
C ALA A 106 31.82 -6.35 5.61
N THR A 107 30.87 -7.10 6.15
CA THR A 107 30.99 -8.56 6.30
C THR A 107 31.07 -9.26 4.95
N LYS A 108 30.24 -8.85 3.98
CA LYS A 108 30.28 -9.40 2.61
C LYS A 108 31.64 -9.14 1.96
N ALA A 109 32.16 -7.91 2.05
CA ALA A 109 33.45 -7.54 1.48
C ALA A 109 34.60 -8.39 2.04
N LYS A 110 34.62 -8.65 3.36
CA LYS A 110 35.60 -9.55 4.00
C LYS A 110 35.50 -10.99 3.50
N ASN A 111 34.29 -11.50 3.31
CA ASN A 111 34.08 -12.87 2.84
C ASN A 111 34.47 -13.04 1.35
N THR A 112 34.32 -12.00 0.52
CA THR A 112 34.74 -12.03 -0.90
C THR A 112 36.23 -11.81 -1.12
N GLY A 113 36.97 -11.26 -0.15
CA GLY A 113 38.43 -11.06 -0.23
C GLY A 113 39.27 -12.23 0.32
N LEU A 114 38.64 -13.35 0.63
CA LEU A 114 39.25 -14.54 1.24
C LEU A 114 39.37 -15.72 0.25
N HIS A 115 39.29 -15.44 -1.05
CA HIS A 115 39.52 -16.37 -2.16
C HIS A 115 40.64 -15.88 -3.06
#